data_AF-A0A7S0WKS7-F1
#
_entry.id   AF-A0A7S0WKS7-F1
#
_cell.length_a   1.000
_cell.length_b   1.000
_cell.length_c   1.000
_cell.angle_alpha   90.00
_cell.angle_beta   90.00
_cell.angle_gamma   90.00
#
_symmetry.space_group_name_H-M   'P 1'
#
loop_
_entity.id
_entity.type
_entity.pdbx_description
1 polymer ?
#
loop_
_entity_poly.entity_id
_entity_poly.type
_entity_poly.pdbx_seq_one_letter_code
_entity_poly.pdbx_strand_id
1 'polypeptide(L)'
;MKGCSSSCQPSHHLSHITHHTCHSFTHCLNERHTPSQGNPKQSWRIEYYAAVTYHYGPLFIKIMSGTRPLCEGQEEYMIRDQKGVCIRVARAPTAEEIQDFIVDCSKEIERLKRTGRIPKSMTPVWSLDRTSIHTSACSWEGRADKPAGDYETAMPPTYSPDLHKVIEHVHGTVTLAFRKWMLSLKTSGPSKIDGWAKQIKSIFKNSITTAGIQRDINSLLDTYDEVIRLEGGWPARKFR
;
A
#
# COMPACT_ATOMS: atom_id res chain seq x y z
N MET A 1 46.25 -20.82 34.71
CA MET A 1 45.82 -20.20 33.44
C MET A 1 44.37 -20.60 33.20
N LYS A 2 43.44 -19.65 33.26
CA LYS A 2 41.99 -19.89 33.15
C LYS A 2 41.60 -19.88 31.67
N GLY A 3 41.12 -21.02 31.15
CA GLY A 3 40.51 -21.11 29.83
C GLY A 3 39.00 -21.16 29.97
N CYS A 4 38.34 -20.02 29.72
CA CYS A 4 36.88 -19.91 29.67
C CYS A 4 36.48 -19.97 28.18
N SER A 5 36.03 -21.13 27.70
CA SER A 5 35.42 -21.27 26.37
C SER A 5 33.91 -21.12 26.50
N SER A 6 33.45 -19.88 26.60
CA SER A 6 32.02 -19.57 26.52
C SER A 6 31.60 -19.54 25.06
N SER A 7 30.77 -20.51 24.70
CA SER A 7 29.95 -20.58 23.51
C SER A 7 29.21 -19.27 23.25
N CYS A 8 29.56 -18.57 22.17
CA CYS A 8 28.73 -17.52 21.61
C CYS A 8 27.53 -18.18 20.89
N GLN A 9 26.42 -18.37 21.60
CA GLN A 9 25.13 -18.53 20.93
C GLN A 9 24.62 -17.13 20.55
N PRO A 10 24.30 -16.85 19.27
CA PRO A 10 23.52 -15.68 18.92
C PRO A 10 22.04 -15.98 19.18
N SER A 11 21.64 -15.99 20.45
CA SER A 11 20.23 -15.91 20.85
C SER A 11 19.89 -14.44 21.09
N HIS A 12 18.82 -13.94 20.44
CA HIS A 12 18.01 -12.75 20.77
C HIS A 12 17.82 -11.66 19.69
N HIS A 13 18.42 -11.72 18.49
CA HIS A 13 18.23 -10.61 17.52
C HIS A 13 17.07 -10.73 16.52
N LEU A 14 16.35 -11.86 16.48
CA LEU A 14 15.25 -12.07 15.52
C LEU A 14 13.85 -11.75 16.07
N SER A 15 13.71 -11.45 17.37
CA SER A 15 12.40 -11.11 17.98
C SER A 15 11.91 -9.69 17.68
N HIS A 16 12.71 -8.88 17.00
CA HIS A 16 12.33 -7.51 16.61
C HIS A 16 11.87 -7.40 15.15
N ILE A 17 12.11 -8.42 14.31
CA ILE A 17 11.73 -8.42 12.89
C ILE A 17 10.33 -9.03 12.73
N THR A 18 9.40 -8.59 13.56
CA THR A 18 7.96 -8.65 13.26
C THR A 18 7.41 -7.25 13.47
N HIS A 19 8.04 -6.28 12.82
CA HIS A 19 7.60 -4.90 12.84
C HIS A 19 6.15 -4.85 12.37
N HIS A 20 5.34 -4.11 13.13
CA HIS A 20 3.95 -3.83 12.84
C HIS A 20 3.85 -2.99 11.57
N THR A 21 4.02 -3.65 10.42
CA THR A 21 4.17 -2.95 9.15
C THR A 21 2.82 -2.52 8.61
N CYS A 22 2.72 -1.23 8.32
CA CYS A 22 1.68 -0.68 7.48
C CYS A 22 2.28 -0.40 6.11
N HIS A 23 1.82 -1.14 5.11
CA HIS A 23 2.29 -1.02 3.73
C HIS A 23 1.37 -0.17 2.90
N SER A 24 1.87 0.55 1.90
CA SER A 24 1.04 1.33 0.98
C SER A 24 1.57 1.34 -0.46
N PHE A 25 0.69 1.33 -1.45
CA PHE A 25 1.04 1.28 -2.88
C PHE A 25 -0.04 1.94 -3.75
N THR A 26 0.31 2.36 -4.97
CA THR A 26 -0.56 3.01 -5.97
C THR A 26 -0.88 2.08 -7.15
N HIS A 27 -2.15 1.90 -7.56
CA HIS A 27 -2.42 1.21 -8.83
C HIS A 27 -3.48 1.85 -9.69
N CYS A 28 -3.29 1.68 -11.00
CA CYS A 28 -4.18 2.09 -12.06
C CYS A 28 -5.11 0.93 -12.47
N LEU A 29 -6.40 1.05 -12.18
CA LEU A 29 -7.40 0.22 -12.85
C LEU A 29 -7.61 0.80 -14.26
N ASN A 30 -7.20 0.09 -15.31
CA ASN A 30 -7.48 0.48 -16.69
C ASN A 30 -8.40 -0.58 -17.31
N GLU A 31 -9.71 -0.38 -17.31
CA GLU A 31 -10.60 -1.19 -18.15
C GLU A 31 -11.32 -0.33 -19.18
N ARG A 32 -11.15 -0.72 -20.45
CA ARG A 32 -11.86 -0.17 -21.60
C ARG A 32 -13.29 -0.72 -21.56
N HIS A 33 -14.23 0.00 -20.95
CA HIS A 33 -15.62 -0.19 -21.37
C HIS A 33 -15.72 0.25 -22.83
N THR A 34 -16.13 -0.65 -23.72
CA THR A 34 -16.65 -0.30 -25.04
C THR A 34 -18.11 0.08 -24.86
N PRO A 35 -18.49 1.36 -24.97
CA PRO A 35 -19.88 1.71 -25.20
C PRO A 35 -20.17 1.46 -26.69
N SER A 36 -21.37 0.97 -26.96
CA SER A 36 -22.02 1.11 -28.26
C SER A 36 -21.88 2.55 -28.77
N GLN A 37 -21.33 2.68 -29.97
CA GLN A 37 -21.36 3.82 -30.91
C GLN A 37 -21.46 5.24 -30.29
N GLY A 38 -20.34 5.99 -30.35
CA GLY A 38 -20.37 7.46 -30.46
C GLY A 38 -19.68 8.27 -29.38
N ASN A 39 -19.39 7.72 -28.19
CA ASN A 39 -18.69 8.45 -27.13
C ASN A 39 -17.22 8.00 -27.00
N PRO A 40 -16.24 8.91 -26.88
CA PRO A 40 -14.85 8.54 -26.64
C PRO A 40 -14.77 7.65 -25.40
N LYS A 41 -13.96 6.59 -25.50
CA LYS A 41 -13.78 5.58 -24.44
C LYS A 41 -13.37 6.26 -23.15
N GLN A 42 -14.29 6.38 -22.20
CA GLN A 42 -13.99 6.88 -20.87
C GLN A 42 -13.34 5.74 -20.08
N SER A 43 -12.01 5.73 -20.02
CA SER A 43 -11.25 4.86 -19.12
C SER A 43 -11.08 5.57 -17.78
N TRP A 44 -11.52 4.92 -16.70
CA TRP A 44 -11.33 5.44 -15.36
C TRP A 44 -10.10 4.78 -14.74
N ARG A 45 -9.08 5.57 -14.44
CA ARG A 45 -7.97 5.18 -13.56
C ARG A 45 -8.32 5.59 -12.15
N ILE A 46 -8.40 4.61 -11.25
CA ILE A 46 -8.62 4.85 -9.82
C ILE A 46 -7.37 4.41 -9.08
N GLU A 47 -6.72 5.36 -8.43
CA GLU A 47 -5.57 5.11 -7.57
C GLU A 47 -6.00 5.11 -6.11
N TYR A 48 -5.39 4.24 -5.32
CA TYR A 48 -5.64 4.18 -3.89
C TYR A 48 -4.37 3.82 -3.16
N TYR A 49 -4.25 4.22 -1.89
CA TYR A 49 -3.31 3.69 -0.91
C TYR A 49 -4.10 2.84 0.08
N ALA A 50 -3.67 1.61 0.29
CA ALA A 50 -4.17 0.74 1.34
C ALA A 50 -3.16 0.68 2.47
N ALA A 51 -3.63 0.36 3.67
CA ALA A 51 -2.88 0.23 4.91
C ALA A 51 -3.43 -0.96 5.67
N VAL A 52 -2.56 -1.84 6.13
CA VAL A 52 -2.93 -3.05 6.88
C VAL A 52 -2.07 -3.19 8.11
N THR A 53 -2.50 -3.98 9.09
CA THR A 53 -1.67 -4.28 10.27
C THR A 53 -1.82 -5.74 10.69
N TYR A 54 -0.77 -6.29 11.30
CA TYR A 54 -0.74 -7.65 11.87
C TYR A 54 -1.90 -7.92 12.85
N HIS A 55 -2.28 -6.92 13.64
CA HIS A 55 -3.30 -7.08 14.69
C HIS A 55 -4.74 -6.89 14.20
N TYR A 56 -4.94 -6.05 13.18
CA TYR A 56 -6.28 -5.62 12.79
C TYR A 56 -6.69 -6.05 11.37
N GLY A 57 -5.74 -6.45 10.52
CA GLY A 57 -6.00 -6.73 9.12
C GLY A 57 -6.18 -5.42 8.33
N PRO A 58 -7.36 -5.14 7.74
CA PRO A 58 -7.60 -3.94 6.93
C PRO A 58 -7.72 -2.67 7.78
N LEU A 59 -6.62 -1.93 7.95
CA LEU A 59 -6.57 -0.68 8.70
C LEU A 59 -7.31 0.43 7.96
N PHE A 60 -6.77 0.86 6.82
CA PHE A 60 -7.26 2.05 6.14
C PHE A 60 -7.06 1.94 4.62
N ILE A 61 -7.91 2.62 3.84
CA ILE A 61 -7.74 2.73 2.39
C ILE A 61 -8.27 4.10 1.94
N LYS A 62 -7.47 4.79 1.13
CA LYS A 62 -7.75 6.14 0.63
C LYS A 62 -7.62 6.16 -0.87
N ILE A 63 -8.61 6.71 -1.56
CA ILE A 63 -8.51 6.97 -2.99
C ILE A 63 -7.66 8.23 -3.17
N MET A 64 -6.71 8.18 -4.09
CA MET A 64 -5.76 9.26 -4.36
C MET A 64 -6.19 10.03 -5.60
N SER A 65 -6.03 11.35 -5.56
CA SER A 65 -6.42 12.21 -6.67
C SER A 65 -5.24 12.51 -7.60
N GLY A 66 -4.02 12.55 -7.06
CA GLY A 66 -2.84 13.07 -7.75
C GLY A 66 -2.91 14.57 -8.03
N THR A 67 -3.89 15.28 -7.46
CA THR A 67 -4.19 16.68 -7.78
C THR A 67 -3.79 17.68 -6.71
N ARG A 68 -3.24 17.25 -5.57
CA ARG A 68 -2.66 18.22 -4.63
C ARG A 68 -1.38 18.80 -5.23
N PRO A 69 -1.29 20.11 -5.49
CA PRO A 69 -0.09 20.68 -6.07
C PRO A 69 1.03 20.76 -5.02
N LEU A 70 2.27 20.51 -5.47
CA LEU A 70 3.48 21.00 -4.80
C LEU A 70 3.69 22.52 -5.04
N CYS A 71 3.08 23.09 -6.08
CA CYS A 71 3.20 24.53 -6.42
C CYS A 71 1.96 25.02 -7.20
N GLU A 72 1.54 26.27 -7.00
CA GLU A 72 0.64 26.97 -7.93
C GLU A 72 1.20 26.89 -9.37
N GLY A 73 0.37 26.53 -10.34
CA GLY A 73 0.72 26.61 -11.77
C GLY A 73 0.89 25.31 -12.56
N GLN A 74 0.58 24.11 -12.02
CA GLN A 74 0.62 22.89 -12.84
C GLN A 74 -0.65 22.66 -13.68
N GLU A 75 -0.54 22.87 -14.99
CA GLU A 75 -1.58 22.65 -16.01
C GLU A 75 -2.12 21.20 -16.05
N GLU A 76 -3.37 21.02 -16.48
CA GLU A 76 -3.99 19.71 -16.66
C GLU A 76 -3.26 18.90 -17.76
N TYR A 77 -2.72 17.73 -17.43
CA TYR A 77 -2.05 16.88 -18.41
C TYR A 77 -3.09 16.15 -19.28
N MET A 78 -3.25 16.63 -20.51
CA MET A 78 -4.04 16.02 -21.57
C MET A 78 -3.10 15.24 -22.49
N ILE A 79 -3.28 13.92 -22.61
CA ILE A 79 -2.57 13.12 -23.64
C ILE A 79 -3.51 12.84 -24.80
N ARG A 80 -2.98 12.74 -26.02
CA ARG A 80 -3.75 12.24 -27.16
C ARG A 80 -3.59 10.73 -27.25
N ASP A 81 -4.70 10.00 -27.37
CA ASP A 81 -4.64 8.56 -27.65
C ASP A 81 -4.18 8.30 -29.10
N GLN A 82 -4.02 7.01 -29.46
CA GLN A 82 -3.63 6.59 -30.81
C GLN A 82 -4.61 7.05 -31.92
N LYS A 83 -5.78 7.58 -31.55
CA LYS A 83 -6.82 8.13 -32.45
C LYS A 83 -6.90 9.65 -32.39
N GLY A 84 -5.99 10.31 -31.68
CA GLY A 84 -5.94 11.77 -31.55
C GLY A 84 -6.91 12.36 -30.53
N VAL A 85 -7.63 11.54 -29.77
CA VAL A 85 -8.59 11.99 -28.73
C VAL A 85 -7.82 12.46 -27.51
N CYS A 86 -8.08 13.69 -27.06
CA CYS A 86 -7.51 14.18 -25.80
C CYS A 86 -8.16 13.46 -24.62
N ILE A 87 -7.35 12.75 -23.84
CA ILE A 87 -7.72 12.06 -22.62
C ILE A 87 -7.05 12.77 -21.45
N ARG A 88 -7.84 13.10 -20.42
CA ARG A 88 -7.33 13.58 -19.14
C ARG A 88 -6.66 12.41 -18.42
N VAL A 89 -5.36 12.49 -18.18
CA VAL A 89 -4.63 11.45 -17.45
C VAL A 89 -4.85 11.65 -15.97
N ALA A 90 -5.31 10.62 -15.25
CA ALA A 90 -5.29 10.65 -13.80
C ALA A 90 -3.82 10.74 -13.34
N ARG A 91 -3.53 11.77 -12.56
CA ARG A 91 -2.19 12.08 -12.04
C ARG A 91 -1.80 10.99 -11.03
N ALA A 92 -0.51 10.65 -11.01
CA ALA A 92 0.04 9.85 -9.93
C ALA A 92 -0.14 10.60 -8.59
N PRO A 93 -0.18 9.92 -7.44
CA PRO A 93 -0.37 10.54 -6.14
C PRO A 93 0.77 11.51 -5.87
N THR A 94 0.60 12.45 -4.94
CA THR A 94 1.70 13.36 -4.53
C THR A 94 2.26 12.98 -3.16
N ALA A 95 3.47 13.45 -2.85
CA ALA A 95 4.10 13.18 -1.55
C ALA A 95 3.22 13.67 -0.39
N GLU A 96 2.52 14.78 -0.57
CA GLU A 96 1.61 15.37 0.43
C GLU A 96 0.35 14.51 0.62
N GLU A 97 -0.19 13.92 -0.45
CA GLU A 97 -1.31 12.98 -0.33
C GLU A 97 -0.89 11.73 0.44
N ILE A 98 0.35 11.27 0.26
CA ILE A 98 0.90 10.12 1.00
C ILE A 98 1.13 10.47 2.47
N GLN A 99 1.65 11.66 2.76
CA GLN A 99 1.76 12.17 4.13
C GLN A 99 0.39 12.28 4.80
N ASP A 100 -0.61 12.82 4.11
CA ASP A 100 -1.99 12.86 4.60
C ASP A 100 -2.53 11.46 4.88
N PHE A 101 -2.24 10.50 4.00
CA PHE A 101 -2.62 9.11 4.20
C PHE A 101 -1.96 8.52 5.47
N ILE A 102 -0.67 8.79 5.71
CA ILE A 102 0.03 8.34 6.93
C ILE A 102 -0.57 9.00 8.19
N VAL A 103 -0.91 10.29 8.13
CA VAL A 103 -1.60 11.00 9.22
C VAL A 103 -2.95 10.36 9.52
N ASP A 104 -3.75 10.08 8.49
CA ASP A 104 -5.06 9.45 8.63
C ASP A 104 -4.94 8.03 9.23
N CYS A 105 -3.94 7.25 8.79
CA CYS A 105 -3.68 5.93 9.35
C CYS A 105 -3.22 6.02 10.82
N SER A 106 -2.41 7.02 11.18
CA SER A 106 -1.97 7.24 12.56
C SER A 106 -3.14 7.57 13.48
N LYS A 107 -4.09 8.40 13.03
CA LYS A 107 -5.34 8.67 13.76
C LYS A 107 -6.15 7.40 13.98
N GLU A 108 -6.23 6.54 12.97
CA GLU A 108 -6.94 5.26 13.06
C GLU A 108 -6.25 4.29 14.03
N ILE A 109 -4.91 4.21 14.02
CA ILE A 109 -4.13 3.43 14.99
C ILE A 109 -4.42 3.91 16.41
N GLU A 110 -4.38 5.22 16.67
CA GLU A 110 -4.68 5.77 17.99
C GLU A 110 -6.12 5.48 18.44
N ARG A 111 -7.08 5.54 17.52
CA ARG A 111 -8.46 5.11 17.79
C ARG A 111 -8.53 3.63 18.16
N LEU A 112 -7.81 2.76 17.44
CA LEU A 112 -7.77 1.32 17.72
C LEU A 112 -7.08 0.99 19.05
N LYS A 113 -6.02 1.73 19.43
CA LYS A 113 -5.38 1.61 20.75
C LYS A 113 -6.33 2.00 21.87
N ARG A 114 -7.06 3.10 21.74
CA ARG A 114 -8.05 3.55 22.74
C ARG A 114 -9.19 2.57 22.92
N THR A 115 -9.61 1.91 21.85
CA THR A 115 -10.67 0.88 21.86
C THR A 115 -10.16 -0.51 22.24
N GLY A 116 -8.87 -0.68 22.50
CA GLY A 116 -8.26 -1.97 22.88
C GLY A 116 -8.23 -3.00 21.75
N ARG A 117 -8.47 -2.60 20.50
CA ARG A 117 -8.46 -3.52 19.34
C ARG A 117 -7.04 -3.82 18.85
N ILE A 118 -6.07 -3.00 19.23
CA ILE A 118 -4.63 -3.24 19.04
C ILE A 118 -3.87 -2.86 20.34
N PRO A 119 -2.66 -3.40 20.58
CA PRO A 119 -1.89 -3.09 21.78
C PRO A 119 -1.57 -1.60 21.91
N LYS A 120 -1.69 -1.04 23.12
CA LYS A 120 -1.34 0.37 23.39
C LYS A 120 0.14 0.67 23.13
N SER A 121 1.00 -0.32 23.35
CA SER A 121 2.44 -0.26 23.09
C SER A 121 2.82 -0.43 21.62
N MET A 122 1.86 -0.68 20.71
CA MET A 122 2.16 -0.85 19.30
C MET A 122 2.70 0.46 18.70
N THR A 123 3.91 0.38 18.16
CA THR A 123 4.51 1.44 17.35
C THR A 123 4.45 1.04 15.88
N PRO A 124 3.84 1.86 14.99
CA PRO A 124 3.77 1.52 13.59
C PRO A 124 5.13 1.65 12.90
N VAL A 125 5.38 0.72 11.97
CA VAL A 125 6.46 0.85 10.99
C VAL A 125 5.84 0.98 9.60
N TRP A 126 6.14 2.05 8.89
CA TRP A 126 5.65 2.25 7.53
C TRP A 126 6.58 1.54 6.56
N SER A 127 6.07 0.56 5.83
CA SER A 127 6.85 -0.13 4.81
C SER A 127 6.49 0.45 3.44
N LEU A 128 7.40 1.24 2.89
CA LEU A 128 7.26 1.93 1.60
C LEU A 128 8.36 1.46 0.66
N ASP A 129 8.05 1.31 -0.63
CA ASP A 129 9.11 1.06 -1.62
C ASP A 129 10.02 2.30 -1.80
N ARG A 130 11.13 2.15 -2.52
CA ARG A 130 12.10 3.22 -2.78
C ARG A 130 11.76 4.11 -3.98
N THR A 131 10.49 4.23 -4.36
CA THR A 131 10.11 5.23 -5.36
C THR A 131 10.43 6.64 -4.84
N SER A 132 10.79 7.55 -5.75
CA SER A 132 11.19 8.91 -5.39
C SER A 132 10.10 9.61 -4.57
N ILE A 133 8.84 9.37 -4.90
CA ILE A 133 7.70 9.95 -4.20
C ILE A 133 7.56 9.46 -2.75
N HIS A 134 7.81 8.17 -2.47
CA HIS A 134 7.82 7.67 -1.10
C HIS A 134 8.98 8.24 -0.30
N THR A 135 10.12 8.44 -0.96
CA THR A 135 11.29 9.07 -0.34
C THR A 135 10.98 10.53 0.02
N SER A 136 10.37 11.29 -0.90
CA SER A 136 9.90 12.66 -0.66
C SER A 136 8.84 12.73 0.44
N ALA A 137 7.90 11.79 0.47
CA ALA A 137 6.87 11.74 1.52
C ALA A 137 7.48 11.57 2.93
N CYS A 138 8.68 10.97 3.04
CA CYS A 138 9.38 10.76 4.30
C CYS A 138 10.14 12.00 4.83
N SER A 139 10.32 13.08 4.07
CA SER A 139 11.07 14.25 4.55
C SER A 139 10.29 15.04 5.61
N TRP A 140 8.96 15.02 5.55
CA TRP A 140 8.04 15.78 6.43
C TRP A 140 8.34 17.29 6.54
N GLU A 141 9.19 17.82 5.66
CA GLU A 141 9.60 19.22 5.69
C GLU A 141 8.36 20.12 5.55
N GLY A 142 8.23 21.09 6.46
CA GLY A 142 7.14 22.07 6.45
C GLY A 142 5.78 21.57 6.97
N ARG A 143 5.66 20.33 7.48
CA ARG A 143 4.38 19.81 8.01
C ARG A 143 4.31 19.78 9.54
N ALA A 144 3.42 20.62 10.07
CA ALA A 144 3.14 20.71 11.51
C ALA A 144 2.36 19.51 12.07
N ASP A 145 1.64 18.77 11.23
CA ASP A 145 0.77 17.65 11.63
C ASP A 145 1.41 16.27 11.43
N LYS A 146 2.75 16.21 11.37
CA LYS A 146 3.52 14.97 11.41
C LYS A 146 3.03 14.10 12.59
N PRO A 147 2.77 12.79 12.40
CA PRO A 147 2.33 11.92 13.48
C PRO A 147 3.27 12.02 14.69
N ALA A 148 2.69 12.25 15.87
CA ALA A 148 3.44 12.30 17.11
C ALA A 148 3.92 10.90 17.51
N GLY A 149 5.16 10.82 18.01
CA GLY A 149 5.79 9.59 18.48
C GLY A 149 6.86 9.05 17.52
N ASP A 150 7.62 8.07 17.99
CA ASP A 150 8.56 7.33 17.16
C ASP A 150 7.75 6.51 16.16
N TYR A 151 7.94 6.72 14.88
CA TYR A 151 7.56 5.76 13.87
C TYR A 151 8.76 5.53 12.98
N GLU A 152 8.91 4.30 12.53
CA GLU A 152 10.01 3.92 11.66
C GLU A 152 9.47 3.77 10.24
N THR A 153 10.31 4.09 9.26
CA THR A 153 10.03 3.73 7.87
C THR A 153 10.99 2.62 7.47
N ALA A 154 10.46 1.46 7.11
CA ALA A 154 11.20 0.39 6.48
C ALA A 154 11.14 0.58 4.95
N MET A 155 12.31 0.65 4.31
CA MET A 155 12.42 0.72 2.85
C MET A 155 13.18 -0.50 2.32
N PRO A 156 12.47 -1.56 1.89
CA PRO A 156 13.09 -2.70 1.24
C PRO A 156 13.97 -2.28 0.05
N PRO A 157 14.92 -3.14 -0.37
CA PRO A 157 15.71 -2.89 -1.57
C PRO A 157 14.84 -2.61 -2.79
N THR A 158 15.35 -1.79 -3.71
CA THR A 158 14.65 -1.46 -4.95
C THR A 158 14.35 -2.73 -5.75
N TYR A 159 13.21 -2.76 -6.44
CA TYR A 159 12.77 -3.91 -7.28
C TYR A 159 12.58 -5.23 -6.51
N SER A 160 12.22 -5.18 -5.22
CA SER A 160 11.99 -6.36 -4.38
C SER A 160 10.51 -6.52 -3.96
N PRO A 161 9.57 -6.74 -4.91
CA PRO A 161 8.15 -6.88 -4.58
C PRO A 161 7.86 -8.10 -3.69
N ASP A 162 8.71 -9.12 -3.72
CA ASP A 162 8.67 -10.27 -2.82
C ASP A 162 8.85 -9.87 -1.34
N LEU A 163 9.64 -8.83 -1.07
CA LEU A 163 9.77 -8.25 0.28
C LEU A 163 8.61 -7.31 0.64
N HIS A 164 7.75 -7.00 -0.33
CA HIS A 164 6.48 -6.29 -0.18
C HIS A 164 5.25 -7.23 -0.25
N LYS A 165 5.44 -8.54 -0.04
CA LYS A 165 4.41 -9.57 -0.21
C LYS A 165 3.05 -9.24 0.40
N VAL A 166 3.02 -8.69 1.61
CA VAL A 166 1.78 -8.32 2.31
C VAL A 166 0.93 -7.37 1.46
N ILE A 167 1.54 -6.32 0.90
CA ILE A 167 0.80 -5.33 0.10
C ILE A 167 0.52 -5.82 -1.31
N GLU A 168 1.42 -6.60 -1.91
CA GLU A 168 1.18 -7.25 -3.20
C GLU A 168 -0.02 -8.21 -3.11
N HIS A 169 -0.13 -8.98 -2.03
CA HIS A 169 -1.27 -9.85 -1.79
C HIS A 169 -2.56 -9.06 -1.55
N VAL A 170 -2.52 -7.99 -0.75
CA VAL A 170 -3.66 -7.08 -0.57
C VAL A 170 -4.12 -6.51 -1.90
N HIS A 171 -3.18 -6.04 -2.72
CA HIS A 171 -3.47 -5.48 -4.03
C HIS A 171 -4.11 -6.53 -4.95
N GLY A 172 -3.49 -7.69 -5.10
CA GLY A 172 -4.02 -8.80 -5.91
C GLY A 172 -5.43 -9.21 -5.49
N THR A 173 -5.68 -9.27 -4.18
CA THR A 173 -6.99 -9.61 -3.61
C THR A 173 -8.05 -8.55 -3.93
N VAL A 174 -7.76 -7.27 -3.66
CA VAL A 174 -8.68 -6.16 -3.93
C VAL A 174 -8.96 -6.05 -5.43
N THR A 175 -7.94 -6.12 -6.27
CA THR A 175 -8.08 -6.02 -7.73
C THR A 175 -8.92 -7.16 -8.29
N LEU A 176 -8.66 -8.41 -7.87
CA LEU A 176 -9.43 -9.57 -8.31
C LEU A 176 -10.90 -9.46 -7.87
N ALA A 177 -11.15 -9.09 -6.62
CA ALA A 177 -12.50 -8.92 -6.10
C ALA A 177 -13.25 -7.76 -6.78
N PHE A 178 -12.56 -6.65 -7.03
CA PHE A 178 -13.12 -5.51 -7.75
C PHE A 178 -13.46 -5.86 -9.18
N ARG A 179 -12.56 -6.55 -9.90
CA ARG A 179 -12.84 -7.03 -11.26
C ARG A 179 -14.03 -7.98 -11.30
N LYS A 180 -14.12 -8.93 -10.37
CA LYS A 180 -15.28 -9.82 -10.25
C LYS A 180 -16.58 -9.04 -10.03
N TRP A 181 -16.55 -8.05 -9.14
CA TRP A 181 -17.70 -7.17 -8.92
C TRP A 181 -18.06 -6.39 -10.18
N MET A 182 -17.10 -5.79 -10.90
CA MET A 182 -17.36 -5.07 -12.14
C MET A 182 -18.01 -5.96 -13.21
N LEU A 183 -17.51 -7.18 -13.39
CA LEU A 183 -18.06 -8.15 -14.32
C LEU A 183 -19.48 -8.63 -13.93
N SER A 184 -19.85 -8.49 -12.65
CA SER A 184 -21.19 -8.83 -12.16
C SER A 184 -22.23 -7.72 -12.38
N LEU A 185 -21.79 -6.51 -12.76
CA LEU A 185 -22.69 -5.39 -13.03
C LEU A 185 -23.51 -5.70 -14.29
N LYS A 186 -24.78 -6.06 -14.08
CA LYS A 186 -25.74 -6.30 -15.18
C LYS A 186 -26.09 -5.02 -15.95
N THR A 187 -25.88 -3.85 -15.35
CA THR A 187 -26.08 -2.51 -15.91
C THR A 187 -24.76 -1.77 -16.04
N SER A 188 -24.77 -0.55 -16.57
CA SER A 188 -23.63 0.37 -16.42
C SER A 188 -23.27 0.54 -14.93
N GLY A 189 -21.96 0.57 -14.64
CA GLY A 189 -21.45 0.79 -13.29
C GLY A 189 -21.75 2.18 -12.73
N PRO A 190 -21.23 2.53 -11.54
CA PRO A 190 -21.48 3.83 -10.93
C PRO A 190 -21.16 5.00 -11.87
N SER A 191 -22.05 6.00 -11.92
CA SER A 191 -21.88 7.19 -12.77
C SER A 191 -20.92 8.23 -12.19
N LYS A 192 -20.50 8.08 -10.93
CA LYS A 192 -19.60 8.99 -10.21
C LYS A 192 -18.46 8.23 -9.53
N ILE A 193 -17.29 8.86 -9.46
CA ILE A 193 -16.09 8.31 -8.81
C ILE A 193 -16.34 7.86 -7.37
N ASP A 194 -17.20 8.58 -6.63
CA ASP A 194 -17.56 8.24 -5.25
C ASP A 194 -18.21 6.85 -5.12
N GLY A 195 -18.99 6.43 -6.13
CA GLY A 195 -19.59 5.10 -6.13
C GLY A 195 -18.54 4.01 -6.26
N TRP A 196 -17.56 4.21 -7.16
CA TRP A 196 -16.42 3.32 -7.32
C TRP A 196 -15.53 3.29 -6.06
N ALA A 197 -15.25 4.45 -5.48
CA ALA A 197 -14.47 4.61 -4.25
C ALA A 197 -15.12 3.87 -3.06
N LYS A 198 -16.45 3.99 -2.89
CA LYS A 198 -17.21 3.26 -1.87
C LYS A 198 -17.09 1.76 -2.07
N GLN A 199 -17.15 1.29 -3.32
CA GLN A 199 -17.04 -0.13 -3.60
C GLN A 199 -15.64 -0.68 -3.31
N ILE A 200 -14.58 0.03 -3.72
CA ILE A 200 -13.19 -0.37 -3.41
C ILE A 200 -12.98 -0.44 -1.90
N LYS A 201 -13.48 0.55 -1.14
CA LYS A 201 -13.45 0.54 0.33
C LYS A 201 -14.17 -0.67 0.92
N SER A 202 -15.36 -1.00 0.41
CA SER A 202 -16.13 -2.17 0.83
C SER A 202 -15.37 -3.47 0.56
N ILE A 203 -14.84 -3.63 -0.65
CA ILE A 203 -14.06 -4.80 -1.05
C ILE A 203 -12.83 -4.97 -0.18
N PHE A 204 -12.08 -3.88 0.06
CA PHE A 204 -10.92 -3.91 0.92
C PHE A 204 -11.26 -4.40 2.34
N LYS A 205 -12.32 -3.84 2.94
CA LYS A 205 -12.76 -4.24 4.29
C LYS A 205 -13.26 -5.68 4.37
N ASN A 206 -13.88 -6.20 3.30
CA ASN A 206 -14.49 -7.52 3.29
C ASN A 206 -13.55 -8.63 2.81
N SER A 207 -12.54 -8.31 1.99
CA SER A 207 -11.67 -9.31 1.35
C SER A 207 -10.34 -9.48 2.07
N ILE A 208 -9.88 -8.45 2.80
CA ILE A 208 -8.64 -8.50 3.55
C ILE A 208 -8.95 -8.92 4.99
N THR A 209 -8.26 -9.94 5.47
CA THR A 209 -8.50 -10.52 6.80
C THR A 209 -7.23 -10.45 7.64
N THR A 210 -7.39 -10.32 8.97
CA THR A 210 -6.26 -10.36 9.90
C THR A 210 -5.44 -11.64 9.74
N ALA A 211 -6.10 -12.79 9.62
CA ALA A 211 -5.41 -14.08 9.46
C ALA A 211 -4.59 -14.16 8.17
N GLY A 212 -5.06 -13.56 7.07
CA GLY A 212 -4.29 -13.44 5.83
C GLY A 212 -3.03 -12.60 6.02
N ILE A 213 -3.18 -11.41 6.59
CA ILE A 213 -2.05 -10.50 6.87
C ILE A 213 -1.02 -11.15 7.81
N GLN A 214 -1.48 -11.84 8.85
CA GLN A 214 -0.58 -12.55 9.77
C GLN A 214 0.20 -13.67 9.05
N ARG A 215 -0.45 -14.43 8.16
CA ARG A 215 0.23 -15.45 7.36
C ARG A 215 1.30 -14.84 6.46
N ASP A 216 0.98 -13.73 5.79
CA ASP A 216 1.93 -13.06 4.89
C ASP A 216 3.13 -12.52 5.66
N ILE A 217 2.89 -11.85 6.79
CA ILE A 217 3.95 -11.31 7.67
C ILE A 217 4.82 -12.45 8.22
N ASN A 218 4.22 -13.51 8.75
CA ASN A 218 4.97 -14.62 9.35
C ASN A 218 5.85 -15.34 8.31
N SER A 219 5.40 -15.41 7.06
CA SER A 219 6.17 -16.02 5.98
C SER A 219 7.16 -15.07 5.30
N LEU A 220 7.25 -13.79 5.69
CA LEU A 220 8.30 -12.89 5.21
C LEU A 220 9.69 -13.32 5.71
N LEU A 221 9.78 -13.92 6.91
CA LEU A 221 11.04 -14.44 7.43
C LEU A 221 11.63 -15.50 6.50
N ASP A 222 10.80 -16.45 6.06
CA ASP A 222 11.21 -17.46 5.08
C ASP A 222 11.64 -16.83 3.74
N THR A 223 10.98 -15.75 3.32
CA THR A 223 11.36 -14.99 2.12
C THR A 223 12.74 -14.34 2.30
N TYR A 224 12.98 -13.68 3.43
CA TYR A 224 14.26 -13.05 3.75
C TYR A 224 15.40 -14.07 3.79
N ASP A 225 15.20 -15.20 4.47
CA ASP A 225 16.20 -16.26 4.57
C ASP A 225 16.57 -16.82 3.19
N GLU A 226 15.58 -17.01 2.31
CA GLU A 226 15.83 -17.48 0.95
C GLU A 226 16.58 -16.44 0.09
N VAL A 227 16.21 -15.15 0.20
CA VAL A 227 16.92 -14.07 -0.50
C VAL A 227 18.38 -13.96 -0.03
N ILE A 228 18.62 -14.08 1.28
CA ILE A 228 19.98 -14.09 1.84
C ILE A 228 20.76 -15.30 1.34
N ARG A 229 20.15 -16.50 1.38
CA ARG A 229 20.77 -17.74 0.87
C ARG A 229 21.13 -17.67 -0.61
N LEU A 230 20.34 -16.93 -1.39
CA LEU A 230 20.56 -16.69 -2.82
C LEU A 230 21.43 -15.45 -3.10
N GLU A 231 22.04 -14.84 -2.07
CA GLU A 231 22.88 -13.64 -2.18
C GLU A 231 22.19 -12.47 -2.90
N GLY A 232 20.90 -12.25 -2.60
CA GLY A 232 20.07 -11.25 -3.27
C GLY A 232 19.35 -11.75 -4.52
N GLY A 233 19.49 -13.03 -4.85
CA GLY A 233 18.78 -13.67 -5.95
C GLY A 233 17.26 -13.79 -5.71
N TRP A 234 16.53 -14.07 -6.80
CA TRP A 234 15.07 -14.09 -6.77
C TRP A 234 14.53 -15.38 -6.14
N PRO A 235 13.72 -15.30 -5.06
CA PRO A 235 13.28 -16.48 -4.34
C PRO A 235 12.29 -17.31 -5.18
N ALA A 236 12.30 -18.63 -4.97
CA ALA A 236 11.36 -19.53 -5.63
C ALA A 236 9.90 -19.17 -5.28
N ARG A 237 8.95 -19.50 -6.16
CA ARG A 237 7.54 -19.07 -6.02
C ARG A 237 6.90 -19.40 -4.67
N LYS A 238 7.29 -20.50 -4.02
CA LYS A 238 6.75 -20.91 -2.71
C LYS A 238 7.12 -19.95 -1.56
N PHE A 239 8.17 -19.16 -1.73
CA PHE A 239 8.64 -18.17 -0.76
C PHE A 239 8.14 -16.76 -1.10
N ARG A 240 7.40 -16.60 -2.20
CA ARG A 240 6.87 -15.32 -2.67
C ARG A 240 5.36 -15.22 -2.44
#